data_AF-A0A1H7WBT3-F1
#
_entry.id   AF-A0A1H7WBT3-F1
#
_cell.length_a   1.000
_cell.length_b   1.000
_cell.length_c   1.000
_cell.angle_alpha   90.00
_cell.angle_beta   90.00
_cell.angle_gamma   90.00
#
_symmetry.space_group_name_H-M   'P 1'
#
loop_
_entity.id
_entity.type
_entity.pdbx_description
1 polymer ?
#
loop_
_entity_poly.entity_id
_entity_poly.type
_entity_poly.pdbx_seq_one_letter_code
_entity_poly.pdbx_strand_id
1 'polypeptide(L)'
;MSRYIKKLISFTCVFAFSIITIVAQEKEEEETIETERVVIVKTYTPTISDAFKVKSTPILNDSVTQKKKQLRYSIFSVPVASTFTPAKGRAASIDKPKKIPLYDNYATLGFGNFTSVLAEFYSNFQINRTDNMGLYLHHNSSQGGIKDVELDDKFYNTFLDLNYTSRTKDFTYGIEVGAEHQLYNWYGLPEIPVLTEAQIDAIDPQQNYFGAKLGGKLQFDDLYFKRASLNYRYFGDALSSTEHHAVFTPTFEFEIADELITTDFIVDYLGGSFDRPLDQALQTPNDFSILNLGIQPNLVVLRDNLTVNLGAAVFYSIDSQNNDNNFFIYPKVTASYRLLDEAVIAYGGLEGGLKQNTYRDAVQANPYVSPTLVLTPTHNQFDAYVGLKGKISDIVSYNFRGGYASENDKVLFVNNRPEVLQLEGYDFGNSFAYRYDDVLTLNGYGELNFNINKKFKLGVSAEYFDYNTEDEQEAWNLPELKASILLDYQITNQWFAGAQLFYVGERKDINTAVAFTPPTPEAIVTLDSYFDANVNLGYRFNDKLSVFIKGNNLAGENYERWTNFPVQGIQVLGGVTYKFNY
;
A
#
# COMPACT_ATOMS: atom_id res chain seq x y z
N MET A 1 34.77 17.28 38.03
CA MET A 1 33.53 17.18 37.23
C MET A 1 33.65 16.01 36.25
N SER A 2 33.75 14.80 36.80
CA SER A 2 34.02 13.54 36.07
C SER A 2 33.72 12.35 36.99
N ARG A 3 32.48 12.27 37.48
CA ARG A 3 32.04 11.14 38.32
C ARG A 3 30.54 10.82 38.25
N TYR A 4 29.75 11.57 37.47
CA TYR A 4 28.32 11.32 37.27
C TYR A 4 27.99 10.59 35.94
N ILE A 5 28.94 10.44 35.02
CA ILE A 5 28.73 9.78 33.72
C ILE A 5 29.03 8.27 33.74
N LYS A 6 29.62 7.74 34.83
CA LYS A 6 29.90 6.30 34.97
C LYS A 6 28.87 5.50 35.78
N LYS A 7 27.84 6.15 36.33
CA LYS A 7 26.77 5.46 37.10
C LYS A 7 25.47 5.25 36.33
N LEU A 8 25.29 5.90 35.17
CA LEU A 8 24.09 5.74 34.35
C LEU A 8 24.17 4.57 33.35
N ILE A 9 25.39 4.14 32.98
CA ILE A 9 25.62 3.02 32.04
C ILE A 9 25.57 1.66 32.74
N SER A 10 25.64 1.62 34.08
CA SER A 10 25.58 0.38 34.86
C SER A 10 24.17 0.02 35.36
N PHE A 11 23.17 0.87 35.12
CA PHE A 11 21.79 0.66 35.58
C PHE A 11 20.86 0.08 34.49
N THR A 12 21.27 0.14 33.21
CA THR A 12 20.47 -0.33 32.07
C THR A 12 20.77 -1.79 31.66
N CYS A 13 21.83 -2.41 32.19
CA CYS A 13 22.17 -3.82 31.91
C CYS A 13 21.68 -4.83 32.97
N VAL A 14 21.00 -4.40 34.04
CA VAL A 14 20.55 -5.28 35.14
C VAL A 14 19.06 -5.64 35.04
N PHE A 15 18.30 -5.01 34.14
CA PHE A 15 16.87 -5.31 33.95
C PHE A 15 16.58 -6.48 32.99
N ALA A 16 17.62 -7.08 32.38
CA ALA A 16 17.48 -8.16 31.39
C ALA A 16 17.79 -9.58 31.93
N PHE A 17 17.97 -9.78 33.25
CA PHE A 17 18.39 -11.09 33.79
C PHE A 17 17.65 -11.59 35.03
N SER A 18 16.52 -10.99 35.42
CA SER A 18 15.82 -11.28 36.69
C SER A 18 14.46 -11.98 36.58
N ILE A 19 14.18 -12.74 35.50
CA ILE A 19 12.92 -13.50 35.36
C ILE A 19 13.03 -14.98 35.77
N ILE A 20 14.18 -15.47 36.24
CA ILE A 20 14.30 -16.86 36.70
C ILE A 20 14.93 -16.87 38.09
N THR A 21 14.11 -16.90 39.15
CA THR A 21 14.33 -17.61 40.44
C THR A 21 13.50 -17.01 41.59
N ILE A 22 12.24 -17.43 41.73
CA ILE A 22 11.44 -17.38 42.97
C ILE A 22 10.51 -18.60 42.86
N VAL A 23 10.33 -19.56 43.78
CA VAL A 23 10.80 -19.90 45.13
C VAL A 23 10.45 -21.38 45.33
N ALA A 24 11.28 -22.14 46.05
CA ALA A 24 10.85 -23.36 46.74
C ALA A 24 11.65 -23.51 48.04
N GLN A 25 11.04 -23.10 49.15
CA GLN A 25 11.43 -23.46 50.53
C GLN A 25 10.19 -24.12 51.16
N GLU A 26 10.35 -25.34 51.64
CA GLU A 26 9.38 -26.04 52.49
C GLU A 26 9.56 -25.62 53.96
N LYS A 27 8.45 -25.37 54.68
CA LYS A 27 8.11 -26.12 55.91
C LYS A 27 6.75 -25.75 56.55
N GLU A 28 6.06 -26.83 56.91
CA GLU A 28 5.14 -27.12 58.03
C GLU A 28 3.68 -26.61 58.05
N GLU A 29 2.82 -27.58 58.39
CA GLU A 29 1.36 -27.66 58.28
C GLU A 29 0.61 -26.95 59.41
N GLU A 30 -0.53 -26.33 59.07
CA GLU A 30 -1.71 -26.28 59.92
C GLU A 30 -2.95 -26.57 59.05
N GLU A 31 -3.70 -27.62 59.40
CA GLU A 31 -4.99 -27.95 58.81
C GLU A 31 -6.02 -26.85 59.10
N THR A 32 -6.81 -26.43 58.10
CA THR A 32 -8.29 -26.48 58.13
C THR A 32 -8.97 -25.85 56.89
N ILE A 33 -10.05 -26.53 56.47
CA ILE A 33 -11.17 -26.17 55.57
C ILE A 33 -10.96 -26.35 54.05
N GLU A 34 -11.65 -27.38 53.53
CA GLU A 34 -11.87 -27.66 52.10
C GLU A 34 -12.43 -26.43 51.35
N THR A 35 -11.72 -25.97 50.33
CA THR A 35 -12.27 -25.08 49.30
C THR A 35 -12.39 -25.86 48.00
N GLU A 36 -13.63 -26.03 47.54
CA GLU A 36 -13.96 -26.69 46.28
C GLU A 36 -13.16 -26.08 45.11
N ARG A 37 -12.32 -26.91 44.50
CA ARG A 37 -11.58 -26.55 43.29
C ARG A 37 -12.51 -26.71 42.10
N VAL A 38 -13.21 -25.64 41.71
CA VAL A 38 -13.96 -25.61 40.45
C VAL A 38 -12.95 -25.52 39.30
N VAL A 39 -12.61 -26.68 38.74
CA VAL A 39 -11.90 -26.77 37.46
C VAL A 39 -12.91 -26.45 36.37
N ILE A 40 -12.92 -25.21 35.90
CA ILE A 40 -13.67 -24.83 34.70
C ILE A 40 -12.93 -25.42 33.50
N VAL A 41 -13.30 -26.64 33.11
CA VAL A 41 -12.93 -27.20 31.81
C VAL A 41 -13.77 -26.45 30.76
N LYS A 42 -13.23 -25.37 30.21
CA LYS A 42 -13.84 -24.73 29.02
C LYS A 42 -13.82 -25.75 27.88
N THR A 43 -15.00 -26.08 27.37
CA THR A 43 -15.15 -26.90 26.17
C THR A 43 -14.50 -26.16 25.01
N TYR A 44 -13.45 -26.76 24.43
CA TYR A 44 -12.76 -26.29 23.23
C TYR A 44 -13.80 -25.86 22.19
N THR A 45 -13.90 -24.55 21.93
CA THR A 45 -14.72 -24.00 20.87
C THR A 45 -13.77 -23.70 19.73
N PRO A 46 -13.68 -24.55 18.69
CA PRO A 46 -12.76 -24.30 17.58
C PRO A 46 -13.25 -23.06 16.82
N THR A 47 -12.66 -21.90 17.11
CA THR A 47 -12.71 -20.76 16.20
C THR A 47 -11.70 -21.02 15.11
N ILE A 48 -12.16 -21.19 13.88
CA ILE A 48 -11.28 -21.31 12.72
C ILE A 48 -10.66 -19.93 12.53
N SER A 49 -9.39 -19.77 12.94
CA SER A 49 -8.59 -18.62 12.55
C SER A 49 -8.42 -18.65 11.02
N ASP A 50 -8.74 -17.54 10.37
CA ASP A 50 -8.63 -17.41 8.92
C ASP A 50 -7.21 -17.76 8.47
N ALA A 51 -7.10 -18.67 7.49
CA ALA A 51 -5.81 -19.17 7.05
C ALA A 51 -5.00 -18.04 6.38
N PHE A 52 -3.99 -17.53 7.08
CA PHE A 52 -3.07 -16.53 6.54
C PHE A 52 -2.14 -17.18 5.52
N LYS A 53 -2.30 -16.81 4.24
CA LYS A 53 -1.29 -17.04 3.22
C LYS A 53 -0.46 -15.76 3.13
N VAL A 54 0.84 -15.84 3.45
CA VAL A 54 1.80 -14.82 2.99
C VAL A 54 1.78 -14.91 1.47
N LYS A 55 0.94 -14.11 0.83
CA LYS A 55 1.11 -13.80 -0.58
C LYS A 55 2.02 -12.58 -0.58
N SER A 56 3.21 -12.68 -1.15
CA SER A 56 3.73 -11.51 -1.85
C SER A 56 2.71 -11.25 -2.95
N THR A 57 1.73 -10.39 -2.68
CA THR A 57 1.10 -9.66 -3.77
C THR A 57 2.05 -8.50 -4.00
N PRO A 58 3.01 -8.63 -4.92
CA PRO A 58 3.75 -7.48 -5.41
C PRO A 58 2.70 -6.46 -5.78
N ILE A 59 2.74 -5.33 -5.09
CA ILE A 59 1.95 -4.19 -5.49
C ILE A 59 2.67 -3.68 -6.74
N LEU A 60 2.17 -4.07 -7.92
CA LEU A 60 2.61 -3.47 -9.17
C LEU A 60 2.28 -1.98 -9.08
N ASN A 61 3.29 -1.16 -8.80
CA ASN A 61 3.25 0.28 -8.99
C ASN A 61 3.72 0.55 -10.42
N ASP A 62 3.00 -0.01 -11.40
CA ASP A 62 3.18 0.42 -12.78
C ASP A 62 2.32 1.66 -12.95
N SER A 63 2.96 2.76 -13.37
CA SER A 63 2.34 4.03 -13.65
C SER A 63 1.13 3.95 -14.60
N VAL A 64 1.07 2.88 -15.40
CA VAL A 64 0.04 2.66 -16.42
C VAL A 64 -1.07 1.71 -15.93
N THR A 65 -0.88 0.94 -14.85
CA THR A 65 -1.92 0.00 -14.35
C THR A 65 -2.42 0.39 -12.95
N GLN A 66 -3.66 0.89 -12.85
CA GLN A 66 -4.25 1.10 -11.53
C GLN A 66 -4.49 -0.26 -10.84
N LYS A 67 -4.17 -0.33 -9.55
CA LYS A 67 -4.28 -1.54 -8.73
C LYS A 67 -5.70 -2.10 -8.75
N LYS A 68 -5.84 -3.42 -8.99
CA LYS A 68 -7.09 -4.15 -8.66
C LYS A 68 -7.32 -4.04 -7.14
N LYS A 69 -8.33 -3.27 -6.70
CA LYS A 69 -8.69 -3.17 -5.27
C LYS A 69 -9.04 -4.57 -4.73
N GLN A 70 -8.46 -4.97 -3.60
CA GLN A 70 -8.68 -6.29 -3.01
C GLN A 70 -10.09 -6.39 -2.41
N LEU A 71 -10.91 -7.32 -2.91
CA LEU A 71 -12.18 -7.69 -2.27
C LEU A 71 -11.91 -8.59 -1.06
N ARG A 72 -12.38 -8.16 0.12
CA ARG A 72 -12.61 -9.06 1.27
C ARG A 72 -14.07 -9.51 1.26
N TYR A 73 -14.32 -10.73 0.79
CA TYR A 73 -15.59 -11.43 0.99
C TYR A 73 -15.45 -12.38 2.18
N SER A 74 -16.28 -12.21 3.21
CA SER A 74 -16.59 -13.28 4.16
C SER A 74 -17.92 -13.90 3.74
N ILE A 75 -17.94 -15.22 3.58
CA ILE A 75 -19.17 -15.99 3.34
C ILE A 75 -19.61 -16.51 4.70
N PHE A 76 -20.68 -15.94 5.25
CA PHE A 76 -21.29 -16.46 6.49
C PHE A 76 -22.42 -17.42 6.12
N SER A 77 -22.20 -18.70 6.38
CA SER A 77 -23.22 -19.73 6.22
C SER A 77 -24.14 -19.73 7.45
N VAL A 78 -25.40 -19.36 7.26
CA VAL A 78 -26.43 -19.45 8.30
C VAL A 78 -27.20 -20.77 8.10
N PRO A 79 -27.22 -21.70 9.08
CA PRO A 79 -28.09 -22.87 8.99
C PRO A 79 -29.55 -22.44 9.21
N VAL A 80 -30.36 -22.53 8.16
CA VAL A 80 -31.82 -22.31 8.27
C VAL A 80 -32.45 -23.56 8.85
N ALA A 81 -33.12 -23.46 10.00
CA ALA A 81 -33.93 -24.54 10.55
C ALA A 81 -35.16 -24.75 9.65
N SER A 82 -35.08 -25.72 8.75
CA SER A 82 -36.17 -26.13 7.87
C SER A 82 -37.15 -27.03 8.61
N THR A 83 -38.44 -26.68 8.61
CA THR A 83 -39.54 -27.59 9.01
C THR A 83 -40.09 -28.41 7.84
N PHE A 84 -39.41 -28.41 6.70
CA PHE A 84 -39.85 -29.10 5.50
C PHE A 84 -39.34 -30.55 5.48
N THR A 85 -40.25 -31.52 5.59
CA THR A 85 -39.98 -32.93 5.27
C THR A 85 -40.03 -33.12 3.75
N PRO A 86 -38.90 -33.34 3.06
CA PRO A 86 -38.89 -33.47 1.61
C PRO A 86 -39.41 -34.85 1.20
N ALA A 87 -40.21 -34.91 0.14
CA ALA A 87 -40.34 -36.14 -0.62
C ALA A 87 -38.95 -36.54 -1.13
N LYS A 88 -38.57 -37.82 -1.01
CA LYS A 88 -37.26 -38.33 -1.49
C LYS A 88 -37.10 -38.10 -2.99
N GLY A 89 -36.56 -36.95 -3.36
CA GLY A 89 -36.09 -36.65 -4.71
C GLY A 89 -34.86 -37.51 -5.01
N ARG A 90 -34.80 -38.08 -6.22
CA ARG A 90 -33.54 -38.63 -6.74
C ARG A 90 -32.51 -37.52 -6.70
N ALA A 91 -31.32 -37.82 -6.17
CA ALA A 91 -30.19 -36.91 -6.21
C ALA A 91 -29.99 -36.47 -7.67
N ALA A 92 -30.18 -35.18 -7.94
CA ALA A 92 -29.67 -34.59 -9.17
C ALA A 92 -28.16 -34.85 -9.14
N SER A 93 -27.62 -35.54 -10.15
CA SER A 93 -26.18 -35.63 -10.32
C SER A 93 -25.66 -34.20 -10.39
N ILE A 94 -25.06 -33.73 -9.30
CA ILE A 94 -24.28 -32.52 -9.32
C ILE A 94 -23.10 -32.85 -10.23
N ASP A 95 -23.10 -32.28 -11.44
CA ASP A 95 -21.92 -32.27 -12.29
C ASP A 95 -20.80 -31.64 -11.47
N LYS A 96 -19.95 -32.47 -10.88
CA LYS A 96 -18.75 -31.99 -10.20
C LYS A 96 -17.91 -31.35 -11.29
N PRO A 97 -17.70 -30.02 -11.27
CA PRO A 97 -16.88 -29.38 -12.27
C PRO A 97 -15.52 -30.08 -12.26
N LYS A 98 -15.02 -30.43 -13.45
CA LYS A 98 -13.72 -31.09 -13.60
C LYS A 98 -12.69 -30.31 -12.78
N LYS A 99 -12.00 -30.99 -11.86
CA LYS A 99 -10.99 -30.37 -10.98
C LYS A 99 -9.98 -29.67 -11.88
N ILE A 100 -9.96 -28.35 -11.86
CA ILE A 100 -9.01 -27.55 -12.64
C ILE A 100 -7.63 -27.83 -12.05
N PRO A 101 -6.64 -28.24 -12.86
CA PRO A 101 -5.28 -28.41 -12.36
C PRO A 101 -4.79 -27.05 -11.84
N LEU A 102 -4.42 -26.99 -10.57
CA LEU A 102 -3.75 -25.84 -9.99
C LEU A 102 -2.26 -25.96 -10.34
N TYR A 103 -1.70 -24.86 -10.83
CA TYR A 103 -0.27 -24.76 -11.08
C TYR A 103 0.38 -23.88 -10.03
N ASP A 104 1.45 -24.38 -9.43
CA ASP A 104 2.19 -23.69 -8.37
C ASP A 104 3.25 -22.74 -8.94
N ASN A 105 3.55 -22.85 -10.24
CA ASN A 105 4.58 -22.07 -10.91
C ASN A 105 4.10 -21.52 -12.25
N TYR A 106 4.57 -20.34 -12.62
CA TYR A 106 4.43 -19.80 -13.96
C TYR A 106 5.62 -18.93 -14.37
N ALA A 107 5.87 -18.91 -15.67
CA ALA A 107 6.79 -17.98 -16.30
C ALA A 107 6.06 -17.24 -17.42
N THR A 108 6.26 -15.93 -17.49
CA THR A 108 5.69 -15.04 -18.50
C THR A 108 6.80 -14.25 -19.14
N LEU A 109 6.79 -14.19 -20.47
CA LEU A 109 7.70 -13.34 -21.25
C LEU A 109 6.90 -12.63 -22.33
N GLY A 110 7.08 -11.32 -22.46
CA GLY A 110 6.41 -10.50 -23.45
C GLY A 110 7.31 -9.40 -23.99
N PHE A 111 7.04 -9.03 -25.24
CA PHE A 111 7.74 -8.00 -26.00
C PHE A 111 6.73 -7.09 -26.68
N GLY A 112 7.04 -5.81 -26.75
CA GLY A 112 6.15 -4.80 -27.31
C GLY A 112 6.84 -3.77 -28.18
N ASN A 113 6.06 -2.79 -28.64
CA ASN A 113 6.63 -1.56 -29.19
C ASN A 113 7.45 -0.82 -28.11
N PHE A 114 8.24 0.17 -28.53
CA PHE A 114 9.19 0.88 -27.65
C PHE A 114 10.26 -0.03 -27.04
N THR A 115 10.53 -1.17 -27.69
CA THR A 115 11.40 -2.23 -27.16
C THR A 115 11.00 -2.64 -25.74
N SER A 116 9.69 -2.63 -25.48
CA SER A 116 9.18 -2.96 -24.14
C SER A 116 9.34 -4.44 -23.86
N VAL A 117 9.80 -4.78 -22.65
CA VAL A 117 10.03 -6.16 -22.21
C VAL A 117 9.31 -6.38 -20.88
N LEU A 118 8.53 -7.46 -20.82
CA LEU A 118 7.89 -7.93 -19.60
C LEU A 118 8.39 -9.35 -19.32
N ALA A 119 9.01 -9.57 -18.17
CA ALA A 119 9.34 -10.90 -17.68
C ALA A 119 8.79 -11.09 -16.27
N GLU A 120 8.04 -12.16 -16.07
CA GLU A 120 7.58 -12.57 -14.74
C GLU A 120 7.91 -14.03 -14.51
N PHE A 121 8.36 -14.35 -13.31
CA PHE A 121 8.56 -15.72 -12.89
C PHE A 121 8.06 -15.85 -11.45
N TYR A 122 7.14 -16.77 -11.24
CA TYR A 122 6.65 -17.12 -9.91
C TYR A 122 6.81 -18.62 -9.72
N SER A 123 7.33 -19.00 -8.56
CA SER A 123 7.46 -20.38 -8.16
C SER A 123 7.11 -20.54 -6.69
N ASN A 124 6.31 -21.56 -6.38
CA ASN A 124 5.97 -21.93 -5.02
C ASN A 124 6.40 -23.37 -4.75
N PHE A 125 7.35 -23.52 -3.84
CA PHE A 125 7.91 -24.79 -3.41
C PHE A 125 7.24 -25.20 -2.11
N GLN A 126 6.45 -26.28 -2.16
CA GLN A 126 5.99 -26.93 -0.93
C GLN A 126 7.13 -27.80 -0.39
N ILE A 127 7.84 -27.32 0.64
CA ILE A 127 8.96 -28.05 1.24
C ILE A 127 8.44 -29.27 2.01
N ASN A 128 7.36 -29.10 2.76
CA ASN A 128 6.66 -30.17 3.48
C ASN A 128 5.17 -29.80 3.67
N ARG A 129 4.44 -30.53 4.52
CA ARG A 129 3.00 -30.26 4.74
C ARG A 129 2.71 -28.93 5.44
N THR A 130 3.70 -28.35 6.11
CA THR A 130 3.56 -27.16 6.96
C THR A 130 4.32 -25.95 6.41
N ASP A 131 5.31 -26.18 5.54
CA ASP A 131 6.29 -25.19 5.12
C ASP A 131 6.23 -24.98 3.61
N ASN A 132 6.20 -23.71 3.21
CA ASN A 132 6.19 -23.27 1.83
C ASN A 132 7.25 -22.19 1.62
N MET A 133 7.88 -22.21 0.46
CA MET A 133 8.79 -21.17 0.01
C MET A 133 8.31 -20.63 -1.34
N GLY A 134 8.23 -19.30 -1.47
CA GLY A 134 7.87 -18.62 -2.71
C GLY A 134 9.05 -17.83 -3.26
N LEU A 135 9.20 -17.84 -4.58
CA LEU A 135 10.11 -16.99 -5.33
C LEU A 135 9.29 -16.23 -6.38
N TYR A 136 9.45 -14.92 -6.41
CA TYR A 136 8.83 -14.05 -7.42
C TYR A 136 9.85 -13.10 -8.00
N LEU A 137 9.96 -13.09 -9.33
CA LEU A 137 10.73 -12.15 -10.12
C LEU A 137 9.77 -11.41 -11.04
N HIS A 138 9.88 -10.09 -11.09
CA HIS A 138 9.18 -9.26 -12.05
C HIS A 138 10.16 -8.27 -12.66
N HIS A 139 10.12 -8.15 -13.97
CA HIS A 139 10.86 -7.16 -14.74
C HIS A 139 9.92 -6.54 -15.77
N ASN A 140 9.87 -5.21 -15.80
CA ASN A 140 9.16 -4.45 -16.80
C ASN A 140 10.05 -3.30 -17.25
N SER A 141 10.23 -3.13 -18.56
CA SER A 141 11.08 -2.08 -19.12
C SER A 141 10.56 -1.54 -20.43
N SER A 142 10.94 -0.31 -20.77
CA SER A 142 10.77 0.31 -22.08
C SER A 142 12.00 1.12 -22.44
N GLN A 143 12.38 1.15 -23.72
CA GLN A 143 13.54 1.93 -24.21
C GLN A 143 13.12 3.30 -24.76
N GLY A 144 12.03 3.87 -24.22
CA GLY A 144 11.60 5.23 -24.52
C GLY A 144 10.53 5.35 -25.61
N GLY A 145 10.51 6.44 -26.35
CA GLY A 145 9.58 6.66 -27.48
C GLY A 145 8.35 7.50 -27.16
N ILE A 146 8.43 8.30 -26.09
CA ILE A 146 7.60 9.50 -25.93
C ILE A 146 8.00 10.50 -27.01
N LYS A 147 7.00 11.15 -27.62
CA LYS A 147 7.24 12.15 -28.67
C LYS A 147 7.54 13.50 -28.05
N ASP A 148 8.31 14.31 -28.78
CA ASP A 148 8.55 15.72 -28.45
C ASP A 148 9.24 15.94 -27.09
N VAL A 149 9.99 14.92 -26.63
CA VAL A 149 10.88 14.98 -25.47
C VAL A 149 12.32 14.97 -25.97
N GLU A 150 13.16 15.83 -25.39
CA GLU A 150 14.55 16.02 -25.82
C GLU A 150 15.54 15.08 -25.11
N LEU A 151 15.19 14.60 -23.92
CA LEU A 151 16.01 13.72 -23.07
C LEU A 151 15.59 12.24 -23.21
N ASP A 152 16.49 11.32 -22.86
CA ASP A 152 16.19 9.87 -22.85
C ASP A 152 15.05 9.58 -21.86
N ASP A 153 14.05 8.81 -22.28
CA ASP A 153 12.84 8.49 -21.52
C ASP A 153 12.70 6.99 -21.19
N LYS A 154 13.78 6.20 -21.35
CA LYS A 154 13.78 4.78 -20.98
C LYS A 154 13.47 4.58 -19.50
N PHE A 155 12.88 3.45 -19.16
CA PHE A 155 12.71 3.02 -17.78
C PHE A 155 12.84 1.50 -17.66
N TYR A 156 13.17 1.04 -16.45
CA TYR A 156 12.91 -0.34 -16.07
C TYR A 156 12.69 -0.48 -14.58
N ASN A 157 11.94 -1.52 -14.22
CA ASN A 157 11.60 -1.88 -12.86
C ASN A 157 11.81 -3.38 -12.69
N THR A 158 12.70 -3.74 -11.76
CA THR A 158 12.99 -5.14 -11.42
C THR A 158 12.75 -5.37 -9.94
N PHE A 159 11.97 -6.40 -9.62
CA PHE A 159 11.71 -6.84 -8.25
C PHE A 159 12.01 -8.33 -8.12
N LEU A 160 12.69 -8.69 -7.04
CA LEU A 160 12.97 -10.07 -6.65
C LEU A 160 12.52 -10.27 -5.21
N ASP A 161 11.59 -11.18 -5.00
CA ASP A 161 11.02 -11.51 -3.70
C ASP A 161 11.18 -12.99 -3.38
N LEU A 162 11.63 -13.26 -2.17
CA LEU A 162 11.67 -14.57 -1.55
C LEU A 162 10.81 -14.55 -0.30
N ASN A 163 9.94 -15.53 -0.14
CA ASN A 163 9.19 -15.72 1.10
C ASN A 163 9.31 -17.16 1.58
N TYR A 164 9.28 -17.32 2.89
CA TYR A 164 9.20 -18.61 3.56
C TYR A 164 8.10 -18.51 4.60
N THR A 165 7.21 -19.49 4.66
CA THR A 165 6.14 -19.58 5.66
C THR A 165 6.12 -20.97 6.23
N SER A 166 6.07 -21.09 7.55
CA SER A 166 5.94 -22.35 8.27
C SER A 166 4.81 -22.26 9.28
N ARG A 167 3.96 -23.29 9.29
CA ARG A 167 2.80 -23.42 10.18
C ARG A 167 2.99 -24.60 11.12
N THR A 168 3.22 -24.32 12.39
CA THR A 168 3.21 -25.34 13.43
C THR A 168 1.82 -25.50 14.03
N LYS A 169 1.69 -26.31 15.08
CA LYS A 169 0.43 -26.47 15.81
C LYS A 169 0.05 -25.22 16.60
N ASP A 170 1.04 -24.52 17.17
CA ASP A 170 0.82 -23.48 18.18
C ASP A 170 1.13 -22.06 17.64
N PHE A 171 1.92 -21.98 16.56
CA PHE A 171 2.28 -20.71 15.92
C PHE A 171 2.54 -20.85 14.42
N THR A 172 2.36 -19.75 13.71
CA THR A 172 2.75 -19.58 12.31
C THR A 172 3.77 -18.47 12.21
N TYR A 173 4.84 -18.67 11.44
CA TYR A 173 5.80 -17.63 11.16
C TYR A 173 6.10 -17.53 9.66
N GLY A 174 6.43 -16.32 9.24
CA GLY A 174 6.79 -16.01 7.87
C GLY A 174 7.99 -15.07 7.82
N ILE A 175 8.88 -15.31 6.87
CA ILE A 175 10.03 -14.46 6.58
C ILE A 175 9.94 -14.05 5.11
N GLU A 176 10.23 -12.79 4.83
CA GLU A 176 10.25 -12.22 3.49
C GLU A 176 11.58 -11.48 3.30
N VAL A 177 12.23 -11.71 2.17
CA VAL A 177 13.43 -10.98 1.75
C VAL A 177 13.19 -10.54 0.32
N GLY A 178 13.57 -9.32 -0.02
CA GLY A 178 13.49 -8.90 -1.42
C GLY A 178 14.48 -7.81 -1.76
N ALA A 179 14.71 -7.67 -3.06
CA ALA A 179 15.53 -6.65 -3.66
C ALA A 179 14.77 -6.01 -4.81
N GLU A 180 14.95 -4.70 -4.98
CA GLU A 180 14.37 -3.93 -6.06
C GLU A 180 15.42 -3.03 -6.69
N HIS A 181 15.31 -2.87 -8.01
CA HIS A 181 16.11 -1.94 -8.78
C HIS A 181 15.22 -1.27 -9.82
N GLN A 182 15.20 0.05 -9.77
CA GLN A 182 14.40 0.88 -10.67
C GLN A 182 15.32 1.87 -11.36
N LEU A 183 15.07 2.09 -12.64
CA LEU A 183 15.71 3.15 -13.42
C LEU A 183 14.62 3.97 -14.08
N TYR A 184 14.72 5.28 -13.88
CA TYR A 184 13.88 6.27 -14.52
C TYR A 184 14.77 7.39 -15.05
N ASN A 185 14.31 8.06 -16.10
CA ASN A 185 14.93 9.29 -16.53
C ASN A 185 14.03 10.49 -16.22
N TRP A 186 14.63 11.56 -15.72
CA TRP A 186 13.99 12.84 -15.49
C TRP A 186 13.90 13.66 -16.79
N TYR A 187 13.14 13.14 -17.75
CA TYR A 187 13.16 13.64 -19.12
C TYR A 187 12.36 14.93 -19.37
N GLY A 188 11.47 15.30 -18.43
CA GLY A 188 10.49 16.38 -18.63
C GLY A 188 11.07 17.78 -18.42
N LEU A 189 11.61 18.38 -19.46
CA LEU A 189 12.14 19.75 -19.44
C LEU A 189 11.03 20.79 -19.63
N PRO A 190 11.07 21.93 -18.92
CA PRO A 190 10.14 23.04 -19.15
C PRO A 190 10.47 23.77 -20.46
N GLU A 191 9.45 24.36 -21.11
CA GLU A 191 9.65 25.18 -22.33
C GLU A 191 10.49 26.44 -22.07
N ILE A 192 10.51 26.92 -20.83
CA ILE A 192 11.22 28.13 -20.41
C ILE A 192 12.00 27.82 -19.12
N PRO A 193 13.31 28.15 -19.04
CA PRO A 193 14.11 28.80 -20.08
C PRO A 193 14.42 27.86 -21.25
N VAL A 194 14.51 28.41 -22.46
CA VAL A 194 14.93 27.64 -23.64
C VAL A 194 16.40 27.25 -23.48
N LEU A 195 16.65 25.95 -23.35
CA LEU A 195 17.99 25.38 -23.28
C LEU A 195 18.59 25.25 -24.69
N THR A 196 19.90 25.42 -24.81
CA THR A 196 20.63 25.13 -26.06
C THR A 196 20.85 23.63 -26.21
N GLU A 197 21.02 23.13 -27.43
CA GLU A 197 21.35 21.72 -27.69
C GLU A 197 22.56 21.24 -26.86
N ALA A 198 23.60 22.08 -26.75
CA ALA A 198 24.79 21.75 -25.95
C ALA A 198 24.51 21.65 -24.45
N GLN A 199 23.50 22.38 -23.93
CA GLN A 199 23.06 22.24 -22.55
C GLN A 199 22.26 20.96 -22.36
N ILE A 200 21.32 20.67 -23.27
CA ILE A 200 20.49 19.45 -23.25
C ILE A 200 21.38 18.21 -23.31
N ASP A 201 22.34 18.17 -24.23
CA ASP A 201 23.29 17.06 -24.38
C ASP A 201 24.19 16.85 -23.14
N ALA A 202 24.32 17.86 -22.29
CA ALA A 202 25.10 17.79 -21.05
C ALA A 202 24.27 17.30 -19.85
N ILE A 203 22.93 17.23 -19.96
CA ILE A 203 22.05 16.73 -18.90
C ILE A 203 22.13 15.21 -18.88
N ASP A 204 22.47 14.63 -17.73
CA ASP A 204 22.26 13.21 -17.46
C ASP A 204 20.92 13.03 -16.71
N PRO A 205 19.82 12.68 -17.40
CA PRO A 205 18.52 12.54 -16.74
C PRO A 205 18.40 11.24 -15.93
N GLN A 206 19.38 10.33 -16.02
CA GLN A 206 19.22 8.97 -15.56
C GLN A 206 19.37 8.84 -14.05
N GLN A 207 18.32 8.34 -13.40
CA GLN A 207 18.30 8.05 -11.97
C GLN A 207 18.07 6.58 -11.69
N ASN A 208 18.96 6.00 -10.87
CA ASN A 208 18.83 4.62 -10.40
C ASN A 208 18.44 4.59 -8.93
N TYR A 209 17.51 3.71 -8.59
CA TYR A 209 17.04 3.47 -7.23
C TYR A 209 17.25 2.00 -6.87
N PHE A 210 17.74 1.76 -5.66
CA PHE A 210 18.01 0.43 -5.13
C PHE A 210 17.27 0.26 -3.81
N GLY A 211 16.60 -0.88 -3.64
CA GLY A 211 15.94 -1.20 -2.39
C GLY A 211 16.19 -2.63 -1.94
N ALA A 212 16.21 -2.82 -0.63
CA ALA A 212 16.27 -4.14 0.00
C ALA A 212 15.23 -4.20 1.11
N LYS A 213 14.48 -5.30 1.20
CA LYS A 213 13.46 -5.50 2.24
C LYS A 213 13.73 -6.77 3.03
N LEU A 214 13.43 -6.70 4.32
CA LEU A 214 13.38 -7.83 5.25
C LEU A 214 12.08 -7.75 6.04
N GLY A 215 11.22 -8.73 5.90
CA GLY A 215 9.96 -8.87 6.62
C GLY A 215 9.96 -10.11 7.51
N GLY A 216 9.40 -9.98 8.70
CA GLY A 216 9.15 -11.07 9.62
C GLY A 216 7.74 -10.96 10.17
N LYS A 217 7.01 -12.08 10.21
CA LYS A 217 5.68 -12.16 10.82
C LYS A 217 5.63 -13.38 11.72
N LEU A 218 5.06 -13.21 12.89
CA LEU A 218 4.84 -14.26 13.88
C LEU A 218 3.41 -14.16 14.38
N GLN A 219 2.72 -15.28 14.48
CA GLN A 219 1.34 -15.36 14.97
C GLN A 219 1.20 -16.57 15.87
N PHE A 220 0.61 -16.37 17.04
CA PHE A 220 0.26 -17.41 18.00
C PHE A 220 -1.25 -17.55 18.09
N ASP A 221 -1.73 -18.78 18.27
CA ASP A 221 -3.16 -19.05 18.36
C ASP A 221 -3.68 -18.79 19.80
N ASP A 222 -2.97 -19.29 20.83
CA ASP A 222 -3.48 -19.40 22.21
C ASP A 222 -2.82 -18.47 23.25
N LEU A 223 -2.02 -17.47 22.83
CA LEU A 223 -1.33 -16.55 23.76
C LEU A 223 -1.98 -15.16 23.80
N TYR A 224 -1.75 -14.41 24.89
CA TYR A 224 -2.08 -12.97 24.95
C TYR A 224 -1.29 -12.18 23.91
N PHE A 225 -0.04 -12.59 23.64
CA PHE A 225 0.72 -12.11 22.49
C PHE A 225 0.21 -12.82 21.23
N LYS A 226 -0.61 -12.13 20.44
CA LYS A 226 -1.26 -12.73 19.26
C LYS A 226 -0.37 -12.68 18.04
N ARG A 227 0.25 -11.54 17.76
CA ARG A 227 0.99 -11.30 16.52
C ARG A 227 2.18 -10.39 16.76
N ALA A 228 3.20 -10.54 15.94
CA ALA A 228 4.16 -9.47 15.70
C ALA A 228 4.57 -9.45 14.25
N SER A 229 4.72 -8.24 13.70
CA SER A 229 5.37 -8.03 12.42
C SER A 229 6.56 -7.09 12.57
N LEU A 230 7.65 -7.42 11.90
CA LEU A 230 8.80 -6.56 11.69
C LEU A 230 8.96 -6.37 10.18
N ASN A 231 9.01 -5.13 9.71
CA ASN A 231 9.36 -4.81 8.34
C ASN A 231 10.52 -3.83 8.39
N TYR A 232 11.64 -4.21 7.80
CA TYR A 232 12.78 -3.34 7.58
C TYR A 232 12.97 -3.15 6.08
N ARG A 233 13.26 -1.92 5.68
CA ARG A 233 13.58 -1.58 4.32
C ARG A 233 14.76 -0.62 4.28
N TYR A 234 15.67 -0.90 3.37
CA TYR A 234 16.68 0.04 2.90
C TYR A 234 16.24 0.54 1.53
N PHE A 235 16.40 1.83 1.28
CA PHE A 235 16.21 2.45 -0.02
C PHE A 235 17.32 3.47 -0.25
N GLY A 236 17.85 3.54 -1.46
CA GLY A 236 18.87 4.51 -1.83
C GLY A 236 18.94 4.71 -3.33
N ASP A 237 19.79 5.62 -3.76
CA ASP A 237 19.86 6.01 -5.17
C ASP A 237 21.32 6.18 -5.67
N ALA A 238 21.47 6.52 -6.95
CA ALA A 238 22.77 6.79 -7.57
C ALA A 238 23.40 8.12 -7.14
N LEU A 239 22.64 9.00 -6.49
CA LEU A 239 23.05 10.31 -6.00
C LEU A 239 23.42 10.27 -4.51
N SER A 240 23.75 9.08 -4.00
CA SER A 240 24.20 8.86 -2.62
C SER A 240 23.16 9.17 -1.53
N SER A 241 21.86 9.22 -1.87
CA SER A 241 20.80 9.29 -0.87
C SER A 241 20.55 7.93 -0.24
N THR A 242 20.23 7.93 1.05
CA THR A 242 19.95 6.71 1.81
C THR A 242 18.75 6.87 2.73
N GLU A 243 17.98 5.80 2.87
CA GLU A 243 16.83 5.69 3.76
C GLU A 243 16.79 4.30 4.41
N HIS A 244 16.61 4.30 5.72
CA HIS A 244 16.33 3.13 6.53
C HIS A 244 14.95 3.31 7.18
N HIS A 245 14.03 2.39 6.88
CA HIS A 245 12.69 2.39 7.45
C HIS A 245 12.42 1.06 8.16
N ALA A 246 12.08 1.11 9.46
CA ALA A 246 11.84 -0.06 10.29
C ALA A 246 10.53 0.09 11.04
N VAL A 247 9.57 -0.80 10.77
CA VAL A 247 8.27 -0.85 11.44
C VAL A 247 8.13 -2.16 12.20
N PHE A 248 8.00 -2.07 13.52
CA PHE A 248 7.70 -3.19 14.40
C PHE A 248 6.32 -3.00 15.04
N THR A 249 5.46 -4.00 14.90
CA THR A 249 4.07 -3.96 15.37
C THR A 249 3.70 -5.24 16.10
N PRO A 250 3.90 -5.32 17.43
CA PRO A 250 3.35 -6.40 18.23
C PRO A 250 1.89 -6.12 18.60
N THR A 251 1.06 -7.16 18.51
CA THR A 251 -0.35 -7.17 18.87
C THR A 251 -0.56 -8.04 20.10
N PHE A 252 -1.18 -7.46 21.11
CA PHE A 252 -1.62 -8.16 22.30
C PHE A 252 -3.14 -8.18 22.35
N GLU A 253 -3.70 -9.20 22.99
CA GLU A 253 -5.13 -9.29 23.26
C GLU A 253 -5.29 -9.53 24.75
N PHE A 254 -6.06 -8.67 25.42
CA PHE A 254 -6.30 -8.75 26.85
C PHE A 254 -7.80 -8.88 27.11
N GLU A 255 -8.17 -9.74 28.06
CA GLU A 255 -9.56 -9.86 28.51
C GLU A 255 -9.78 -8.87 29.66
N ILE A 256 -10.63 -7.86 29.45
CA ILE A 256 -10.98 -6.86 30.47
C ILE A 256 -12.50 -6.82 30.57
N ALA A 257 -13.03 -7.12 31.76
CA ALA A 257 -14.48 -7.13 32.04
C ALA A 257 -15.29 -8.00 31.05
N ASP A 258 -14.83 -9.24 30.82
CA ASP A 258 -15.42 -10.24 29.89
C ASP A 258 -15.41 -9.83 28.40
N GLU A 259 -14.69 -8.77 28.04
CA GLU A 259 -14.52 -8.31 26.67
C GLU A 259 -13.04 -8.42 26.23
N LEU A 260 -12.80 -8.82 24.99
CA LEU A 260 -11.46 -8.93 24.42
C LEU A 260 -11.04 -7.59 23.81
N ILE A 261 -9.96 -7.02 24.34
CA ILE A 261 -9.34 -5.79 23.85
C ILE A 261 -8.05 -6.16 23.12
N THR A 262 -8.05 -5.98 21.79
CA THR A 262 -6.86 -6.11 20.98
C THR A 262 -6.11 -4.79 20.98
N THR A 263 -4.83 -4.78 21.35
CA THR A 263 -3.98 -3.59 21.40
C THR A 263 -2.75 -3.81 20.52
N ASP A 264 -2.60 -2.94 19.51
CA ASP A 264 -1.38 -2.87 18.71
C ASP A 264 -0.42 -1.84 19.32
N PHE A 265 0.85 -2.21 19.46
CA PHE A 265 1.91 -1.23 19.68
C PHE A 265 2.66 -1.04 18.38
N ILE A 266 3.15 0.17 18.12
CA ILE A 266 3.83 0.53 16.88
C ILE A 266 5.15 1.19 17.24
N VAL A 267 6.23 0.69 16.65
CA VAL A 267 7.53 1.37 16.62
C VAL A 267 7.86 1.55 15.16
N ASP A 268 7.78 2.78 14.67
CA ASP A 268 8.03 3.15 13.29
C ASP A 268 9.20 4.14 13.26
N TYR A 269 10.37 3.65 12.83
CA TYR A 269 11.61 4.40 12.76
C TYR A 269 11.96 4.67 11.30
N LEU A 270 12.20 5.93 10.96
CA LEU A 270 12.74 6.38 9.70
C LEU A 270 14.05 7.12 9.96
N GLY A 271 15.10 6.82 9.21
CA GLY A 271 16.33 7.59 9.27
C GLY A 271 17.14 7.48 7.99
N GLY A 272 17.85 8.55 7.63
CA GLY A 272 18.56 8.62 6.37
C GLY A 272 19.14 10.01 6.10
N SER A 273 19.64 10.18 4.89
CA SER A 273 20.26 11.42 4.43
C SER A 273 20.13 11.57 2.92
N PHE A 274 20.07 12.82 2.47
CA PHE A 274 20.27 13.19 1.08
C PHE A 274 21.67 13.79 0.89
N ASP A 275 22.29 13.57 -0.26
CA ASP A 275 23.61 14.14 -0.56
C ASP A 275 23.55 15.67 -0.71
N ARG A 276 22.46 16.17 -1.31
CA ARG A 276 22.26 17.62 -1.46
C ARG A 276 21.93 18.24 -0.10
N PRO A 277 22.73 19.23 0.37
CA PRO A 277 22.46 19.91 1.63
C PRO A 277 21.15 20.69 1.58
N LEU A 278 20.50 20.83 2.73
CA LEU A 278 19.26 21.58 2.88
C LEU A 278 19.46 23.07 2.56
N ASP A 279 20.62 23.60 2.94
CA ASP A 279 21.09 24.93 2.58
C ASP A 279 22.48 24.82 1.96
N GLN A 280 22.58 25.11 0.65
CA GLN A 280 23.83 25.03 -0.09
C GLN A 280 24.85 26.09 0.36
N ALA A 281 24.42 27.27 0.79
CA ALA A 281 25.34 28.33 1.22
C ALA A 281 25.96 28.01 2.59
N LEU A 282 25.15 27.42 3.49
CA LEU A 282 25.58 27.05 4.84
C LEU A 282 26.13 25.62 4.93
N GLN A 283 25.96 24.81 3.88
CA GLN A 283 26.32 23.38 3.84
C GLN A 283 25.65 22.60 4.98
N THR A 284 24.38 22.93 5.27
CA THR A 284 23.60 22.25 6.30
C THR A 284 23.25 20.83 5.82
N PRO A 285 23.65 19.77 6.54
CA PRO A 285 23.31 18.40 6.17
C PRO A 285 21.81 18.21 6.02
N ASN A 286 21.39 17.44 5.01
CA ASN A 286 20.00 17.08 4.79
C ASN A 286 19.72 15.68 5.33
N ASP A 287 19.88 15.56 6.65
CA ASP A 287 19.64 14.33 7.39
C ASP A 287 18.22 14.33 7.96
N PHE A 288 17.58 13.17 8.01
CA PHE A 288 16.28 13.00 8.65
C PHE A 288 16.31 11.80 9.59
N SER A 289 15.66 11.92 10.75
CA SER A 289 15.53 10.80 11.68
C SER A 289 14.32 11.01 12.60
N ILE A 290 13.26 10.26 12.30
CA ILE A 290 11.95 10.37 12.93
C ILE A 290 11.58 9.01 13.53
N LEU A 291 11.20 9.00 14.80
CA LEU A 291 10.70 7.82 15.52
C LEU A 291 9.27 8.07 16.00
N ASN A 292 8.33 7.24 15.53
CA ASN A 292 6.96 7.24 16.00
C ASN A 292 6.70 6.02 16.89
N LEU A 293 6.26 6.28 18.12
CA LEU A 293 5.85 5.26 19.08
C LEU A 293 4.34 5.34 19.25
N GLY A 294 3.62 4.29 18.82
CA GLY A 294 2.17 4.22 18.83
C GLY A 294 1.60 3.16 19.77
N ILE A 295 0.44 3.42 20.34
CA ILE A 295 -0.43 2.42 20.97
C ILE A 295 -1.86 2.56 20.44
N GLN A 296 -2.48 1.46 20.06
CA GLN A 296 -3.79 1.42 19.42
C GLN A 296 -4.67 0.34 20.05
N PRO A 297 -5.34 0.62 21.17
CA PRO A 297 -6.36 -0.27 21.72
C PRO A 297 -7.61 -0.28 20.83
N ASN A 298 -8.21 -1.44 20.65
CA ASN A 298 -9.43 -1.65 19.91
C ASN A 298 -10.31 -2.73 20.57
N LEU A 299 -11.58 -2.38 20.78
CA LEU A 299 -12.63 -3.26 21.29
C LEU A 299 -13.66 -3.50 20.19
N VAL A 300 -13.92 -4.77 19.87
CA VAL A 300 -14.94 -5.15 18.89
C VAL A 300 -16.20 -5.61 19.62
N VAL A 301 -17.26 -4.81 19.54
CA VAL A 301 -18.58 -5.16 20.09
C VAL A 301 -19.44 -5.74 18.98
N LEU A 302 -19.83 -7.00 19.15
CA LEU A 302 -20.73 -7.71 18.25
C LEU A 302 -22.11 -7.87 18.91
N ARG A 303 -23.13 -7.37 18.23
CA ARG A 303 -24.56 -7.60 18.51
C ARG A 303 -25.22 -8.08 17.22
N ASP A 304 -26.41 -8.68 17.31
CA ASP A 304 -27.08 -9.37 16.21
C ASP A 304 -26.88 -8.72 14.83
N ASN A 305 -27.27 -7.46 14.66
CA ASN A 305 -27.10 -6.74 13.38
C ASN A 305 -26.09 -5.58 13.43
N LEU A 306 -25.45 -5.36 14.58
CA LEU A 306 -24.57 -4.22 14.83
C LEU A 306 -23.15 -4.71 15.14
N THR A 307 -22.18 -4.22 14.37
CA THR A 307 -20.76 -4.34 14.67
C THR A 307 -20.21 -2.95 14.97
N VAL A 308 -19.62 -2.77 16.14
CA VAL A 308 -18.94 -1.53 16.52
C VAL A 308 -17.50 -1.85 16.87
N ASN A 309 -16.56 -1.13 16.28
CA ASN A 309 -15.16 -1.11 16.70
C ASN A 309 -14.93 0.20 17.44
N LEU A 310 -14.64 0.11 18.74
CA LEU A 310 -14.24 1.24 19.57
C LEU A 310 -12.72 1.17 19.77
N GLY A 311 -11.99 2.05 19.10
CA GLY A 311 -10.56 2.21 19.31
C GLY A 311 -10.14 3.67 19.41
N ALA A 312 -8.89 3.83 19.84
CA ALA A 312 -8.15 5.08 19.78
C ALA A 312 -6.72 4.78 19.35
N ALA A 313 -6.00 5.78 18.84
CA ALA A 313 -4.57 5.68 18.61
C ALA A 313 -3.87 6.84 19.30
N VAL A 314 -2.81 6.53 20.04
CA VAL A 314 -1.95 7.53 20.67
C VAL A 314 -0.55 7.36 20.12
N PHE A 315 0.05 8.45 19.65
CA PHE A 315 1.40 8.47 19.10
C PHE A 315 2.26 9.50 19.81
N TYR A 316 3.52 9.13 20.05
CA TYR A 316 4.59 10.05 20.40
C TYR A 316 5.61 10.04 19.26
N SER A 317 5.79 11.17 18.60
CA SER A 317 6.69 11.36 17.47
C SER A 317 7.91 12.17 17.91
N ILE A 318 9.10 11.69 17.58
CA ILE A 318 10.39 12.28 17.92
C ILE A 318 11.11 12.57 16.61
N ASP A 319 11.32 13.84 16.30
CA ASP A 319 12.21 14.28 15.23
C ASP A 319 13.55 14.72 15.85
N SER A 320 14.52 13.81 15.77
CA SER A 320 15.82 14.01 16.40
C SER A 320 16.70 15.03 15.69
N GLN A 321 16.44 15.32 14.40
CA GLN A 321 17.22 16.30 13.64
C GLN A 321 16.73 17.72 13.91
N ASN A 322 15.41 17.88 14.03
CA ASN A 322 14.80 19.19 14.33
C ASN A 322 14.62 19.47 15.83
N ASN A 323 14.99 18.52 16.70
CA ASN A 323 14.76 18.58 18.16
C ASN A 323 13.29 18.82 18.53
N ASP A 324 12.37 18.30 17.71
CA ASP A 324 10.94 18.45 17.91
C ASP A 324 10.31 17.14 18.40
N ASN A 325 9.36 17.24 19.32
CA ASN A 325 8.67 16.10 19.88
C ASN A 325 7.19 16.38 20.04
N ASN A 326 6.36 15.60 19.36
CA ASN A 326 4.93 15.84 19.30
C ASN A 326 4.14 14.64 19.81
N PHE A 327 3.01 14.93 20.45
CA PHE A 327 2.10 13.94 21.00
C PHE A 327 0.74 14.07 20.33
N PHE A 328 0.23 12.96 19.81
CA PHE A 328 -1.00 12.92 19.03
C PHE A 328 -1.98 11.89 19.55
N ILE A 329 -3.27 12.23 19.50
CA ILE A 329 -4.38 11.33 19.82
C ILE A 329 -5.34 11.34 18.64
N TYR A 330 -5.73 10.15 18.18
CA TYR A 330 -6.64 9.97 17.06
C TYR A 330 -7.81 9.05 17.41
N PRO A 331 -9.02 9.34 16.89
CA PRO A 331 -10.15 8.42 17.00
C PRO A 331 -9.92 7.21 16.08
N LYS A 332 -10.40 6.02 16.48
CA LYS A 332 -10.45 4.81 15.64
C LYS A 332 -11.79 4.11 15.84
N VAL A 333 -12.88 4.82 15.53
CA VAL A 333 -14.24 4.32 15.77
C VAL A 333 -14.90 3.99 14.44
N THR A 334 -15.41 2.77 14.30
CA THR A 334 -16.22 2.39 13.14
C THR A 334 -17.46 1.62 13.57
N ALA A 335 -18.55 1.80 12.86
CA ALA A 335 -19.79 1.08 13.12
C ALA A 335 -20.42 0.62 11.81
N SER A 336 -21.05 -0.55 11.83
CA SER A 336 -21.87 -1.03 10.72
C SER A 336 -23.12 -1.72 11.25
N TYR A 337 -24.25 -1.40 10.64
CA TYR A 337 -25.56 -1.94 10.96
C TYR A 337 -26.20 -2.58 9.72
N ARG A 338 -26.58 -3.85 9.85
CA ARG A 338 -27.31 -4.61 8.82
C ARG A 338 -28.79 -4.22 8.86
N LEU A 339 -29.18 -3.26 8.02
CA LEU A 339 -30.57 -2.78 7.89
C LEU A 339 -31.47 -3.83 7.26
N LEU A 340 -30.94 -4.53 6.24
CA LEU A 340 -31.64 -5.59 5.52
C LEU A 340 -30.62 -6.68 5.16
N ASP A 341 -30.36 -7.60 6.10
CA ASP A 341 -29.38 -8.69 5.97
C ASP A 341 -28.07 -8.24 5.26
N GLU A 342 -27.75 -8.86 4.12
CA GLU A 342 -26.60 -8.49 3.28
C GLU A 342 -26.96 -7.48 2.17
N ALA A 343 -28.23 -7.16 2.00
CA ALA A 343 -28.71 -6.31 0.91
C ALA A 343 -28.45 -4.82 1.18
N VAL A 344 -28.58 -4.41 2.44
CA VAL A 344 -28.32 -3.03 2.87
C VAL A 344 -27.61 -3.02 4.23
N ILE A 345 -26.36 -2.58 4.22
CA ILE A 345 -25.52 -2.36 5.39
C ILE A 345 -25.16 -0.88 5.43
N ALA A 346 -25.71 -0.18 6.42
CA ALA A 346 -25.28 1.17 6.73
C ALA A 346 -24.00 1.10 7.55
N TYR A 347 -23.03 1.94 7.24
CA TYR A 347 -21.78 1.99 7.98
C TYR A 347 -21.27 3.43 8.08
N GLY A 348 -20.43 3.66 9.07
CA GLY A 348 -19.74 4.93 9.22
C GLY A 348 -18.50 4.76 10.09
N GLY A 349 -17.64 5.76 10.05
CA GLY A 349 -16.41 5.76 10.82
C GLY A 349 -15.93 7.17 11.12
N LEU A 350 -15.13 7.26 12.17
CA LEU A 350 -14.33 8.41 12.54
C LEU A 350 -12.95 7.87 12.88
N GLU A 351 -12.02 8.02 11.95
CA GLU A 351 -10.69 7.42 12.01
C GLU A 351 -9.62 8.48 11.80
N GLY A 352 -8.57 8.51 12.60
CA GLY A 352 -7.39 9.33 12.35
C GLY A 352 -6.12 8.48 12.41
N GLY A 353 -4.96 9.12 12.31
CA GLY A 353 -3.69 8.43 12.46
C GLY A 353 -2.49 9.28 12.07
N LEU A 354 -1.31 8.74 12.33
CA LEU A 354 -0.04 9.34 11.94
C LEU A 354 0.53 8.55 10.76
N LYS A 355 0.76 9.24 9.63
CA LYS A 355 1.37 8.63 8.45
C LYS A 355 2.81 9.11 8.32
N GLN A 356 3.75 8.19 8.49
CA GLN A 356 5.15 8.45 8.20
C GLN A 356 5.36 8.58 6.69
N ASN A 357 5.84 9.73 6.23
CA ASN A 357 6.21 9.93 4.82
C ASN A 357 7.67 9.53 4.63
N THR A 358 7.95 8.75 3.58
CA THR A 358 9.28 8.21 3.27
C THR A 358 9.71 8.65 1.88
N TYR A 359 11.01 8.80 1.65
CA TYR A 359 11.58 9.05 0.34
C TYR A 359 11.18 7.97 -0.66
N ARG A 360 11.20 6.71 -0.24
CA ARG A 360 10.75 5.63 -1.12
C ARG A 360 9.29 5.81 -1.54
N ASP A 361 8.39 6.12 -0.61
CA ASP A 361 6.98 6.33 -0.95
C ASP A 361 6.78 7.55 -1.87
N ALA A 362 7.63 8.56 -1.76
CA ALA A 362 7.72 9.67 -2.71
C ALA A 362 8.05 9.18 -4.13
N VAL A 363 9.15 8.43 -4.28
CA VAL A 363 9.59 7.88 -5.57
C VAL A 363 8.56 6.93 -6.17
N GLN A 364 7.87 6.12 -5.35
CA GLN A 364 6.82 5.23 -5.82
C GLN A 364 5.58 5.96 -6.33
N ALA A 365 5.26 7.13 -5.77
CA ALA A 365 4.12 7.94 -6.19
C ALA A 365 4.46 8.81 -7.42
N ASN A 366 5.66 9.40 -7.41
CA ASN A 366 6.24 10.18 -8.49
C ASN A 366 7.75 9.86 -8.61
N PRO A 367 8.20 9.13 -9.64
CA PRO A 367 9.62 8.78 -9.80
C PRO A 367 10.52 9.97 -10.14
N TYR A 368 9.91 11.12 -10.46
CA TYR A 368 10.59 12.36 -10.81
C TYR A 368 10.86 13.25 -9.58
N VAL A 369 10.66 12.76 -8.35
CA VAL A 369 11.07 13.51 -7.16
C VAL A 369 12.59 13.62 -7.07
N SER A 370 13.05 14.82 -6.78
CA SER A 370 14.47 15.07 -6.50
C SER A 370 14.84 14.51 -5.11
N PRO A 371 16.09 14.06 -4.90
CA PRO A 371 16.61 13.67 -3.60
C PRO A 371 16.96 14.91 -2.75
N THR A 372 15.97 15.78 -2.52
CA THR A 372 16.14 17.03 -1.76
C THR A 372 15.00 17.25 -0.76
N LEU A 373 14.18 16.22 -0.54
CA LEU A 373 12.93 16.35 0.20
C LEU A 373 13.20 16.66 1.68
N VAL A 374 12.32 17.47 2.27
CA VAL A 374 12.16 17.52 3.72
C VAL A 374 11.07 16.52 4.08
N LEU A 375 11.37 15.55 4.94
CA LEU A 375 10.41 14.50 5.32
C LEU A 375 9.79 14.83 6.68
N THR A 376 8.48 14.98 6.69
CA THR A 376 7.67 15.18 7.90
C THR A 376 6.46 14.24 7.87
N PRO A 377 6.01 13.68 9.02
CA PRO A 377 4.82 12.84 9.06
C PRO A 377 3.55 13.65 8.74
N THR A 378 2.59 13.05 8.06
CA THR A 378 1.25 13.64 7.88
C THR A 378 0.34 13.24 9.04
N HIS A 379 -0.32 14.21 9.64
CA HIS A 379 -1.26 14.02 10.73
C HIS A 379 -2.69 13.96 10.20
N ASN A 380 -3.22 12.76 10.02
CA ASN A 380 -4.63 12.57 9.67
C ASN A 380 -5.45 12.77 10.93
N GLN A 381 -5.82 14.02 11.24
CA GLN A 381 -6.56 14.38 12.46
C GLN A 381 -7.84 13.56 12.59
N PHE A 382 -8.63 13.53 11.51
CA PHE A 382 -9.80 12.65 11.38
C PHE A 382 -10.20 12.46 9.90
N ASP A 383 -10.85 11.33 9.63
CA ASP A 383 -11.61 10.98 8.44
C ASP A 383 -12.97 10.50 8.95
N ALA A 384 -13.95 11.37 8.86
CA ALA A 384 -15.33 11.11 9.23
C ALA A 384 -16.12 10.71 7.99
N TYR A 385 -16.77 9.55 8.01
CA TYR A 385 -17.51 9.08 6.85
C TYR A 385 -18.78 8.31 7.20
N VAL A 386 -19.73 8.34 6.29
CA VAL A 386 -20.96 7.55 6.32
C VAL A 386 -21.22 6.95 4.95
N GLY A 387 -21.78 5.75 4.92
CA GLY A 387 -21.98 5.03 3.68
C GLY A 387 -23.02 3.92 3.77
N LEU A 388 -23.43 3.47 2.58
CA LEU A 388 -24.32 2.34 2.38
C LEU A 388 -23.62 1.37 1.44
N LYS A 389 -23.52 0.11 1.85
CA LYS A 389 -23.02 -0.97 1.01
C LYS A 389 -23.92 -2.18 1.10
N GLY A 390 -23.92 -3.01 0.07
CA GLY A 390 -24.67 -4.25 0.10
C GLY A 390 -24.79 -4.92 -1.25
N LYS A 391 -25.71 -5.87 -1.33
CA LYS A 391 -26.00 -6.66 -2.53
C LYS A 391 -27.45 -6.48 -2.94
N ILE A 392 -27.70 -5.89 -4.11
CA ILE A 392 -29.07 -5.79 -4.67
C ILE A 392 -29.55 -7.18 -5.13
N SER A 393 -28.61 -8.00 -5.60
CA SER A 393 -28.82 -9.40 -5.97
C SER A 393 -27.49 -10.16 -5.87
N ASP A 394 -27.51 -11.47 -6.07
CA ASP A 394 -26.28 -12.30 -6.12
C ASP A 394 -25.27 -11.84 -7.19
N ILE A 395 -25.73 -11.05 -8.17
CA ILE A 395 -24.92 -10.55 -9.27
C ILE A 395 -24.56 -9.07 -9.15
N VAL A 396 -25.19 -8.28 -8.28
CA VAL A 396 -24.91 -6.83 -8.18
C VAL A 396 -24.66 -6.45 -6.73
N SER A 397 -23.47 -5.89 -6.47
CA SER A 397 -23.11 -5.26 -5.20
C SER A 397 -22.74 -3.80 -5.41
N TYR A 398 -22.99 -2.98 -4.40
CA TYR A 398 -22.73 -1.55 -4.43
C TYR A 398 -22.05 -1.07 -3.15
N ASN A 399 -21.38 0.07 -3.24
CA ASN A 399 -20.84 0.79 -2.10
C ASN A 399 -20.87 2.30 -2.40
N PHE A 400 -21.57 3.06 -1.58
CA PHE A 400 -21.58 4.52 -1.62
C PHE A 400 -21.08 5.05 -0.28
N ARG A 401 -20.20 6.03 -0.30
CA ARG A 401 -19.61 6.67 0.89
C ARG A 401 -19.49 8.16 0.64
N GLY A 402 -19.90 8.97 1.62
CA GLY A 402 -19.53 10.38 1.72
C GLY A 402 -18.63 10.55 2.93
N GLY A 403 -17.63 11.41 2.83
CA GLY A 403 -16.67 11.64 3.89
C GLY A 403 -16.16 13.07 3.95
N TYR A 404 -15.62 13.42 5.11
CA TYR A 404 -14.97 14.69 5.39
C TYR A 404 -13.71 14.40 6.22
N ALA A 405 -12.55 14.78 5.70
CA ALA A 405 -11.26 14.50 6.30
C ALA A 405 -10.48 15.78 6.57
N SER A 406 -9.70 15.79 7.64
CA SER A 406 -8.72 16.83 7.98
C SER A 406 -7.35 16.18 8.09
N GLU A 407 -6.43 16.63 7.24
CA GLU A 407 -5.06 16.15 7.16
C GLU A 407 -4.12 17.33 7.34
N ASN A 408 -3.40 17.36 8.46
CA ASN A 408 -2.35 18.35 8.68
C ASN A 408 -1.03 17.83 8.14
N ASP A 409 -0.20 18.74 7.65
CA ASP A 409 1.05 18.40 6.95
C ASP A 409 0.80 17.37 5.83
N LYS A 410 -0.25 17.59 5.03
CA LYS A 410 -0.52 16.76 3.86
C LYS A 410 0.52 17.04 2.79
N VAL A 411 1.16 15.98 2.31
CA VAL A 411 2.10 16.06 1.19
C VAL A 411 1.37 16.43 -0.10
N LEU A 412 1.83 17.51 -0.72
CA LEU A 412 1.49 17.97 -2.06
C LEU A 412 2.74 17.91 -2.92
N PHE A 413 2.64 17.32 -4.11
CA PHE A 413 3.75 17.31 -5.07
C PHE A 413 3.73 18.60 -5.87
N VAL A 414 4.89 19.25 -5.98
CA VAL A 414 5.07 20.44 -6.80
C VAL A 414 6.28 20.32 -7.69
N ASN A 415 6.22 20.91 -8.88
CA ASN A 415 7.36 20.97 -9.78
C ASN A 415 8.44 21.91 -9.20
N ASN A 416 9.70 21.46 -9.22
CA ASN A 416 10.84 22.26 -8.83
C ASN A 416 11.14 23.32 -9.88
N ARG A 417 11.56 24.50 -9.42
CA ARG A 417 12.08 25.52 -10.34
C ARG A 417 13.49 25.14 -10.79
N PRO A 418 13.90 25.52 -12.01
CA PRO A 418 15.29 25.43 -12.41
C PRO A 418 16.18 26.16 -11.41
N GLU A 419 17.25 25.51 -10.98
CA GLU A 419 18.21 26.08 -10.04
C GLU A 419 19.11 27.10 -10.74
N VAL A 420 19.59 28.08 -9.97
CA VAL A 420 20.53 29.09 -10.49
C VAL A 420 21.87 28.45 -10.85
N LEU A 421 22.30 27.48 -10.04
CA LEU A 421 23.47 26.65 -10.29
C LEU A 421 22.99 25.23 -10.57
N GLN A 422 23.07 24.84 -11.84
CA GLN A 422 22.69 23.51 -12.32
C GLN A 422 23.90 22.58 -12.17
N LEU A 423 23.86 21.73 -11.14
CA LEU A 423 24.94 20.79 -10.83
C LEU A 423 24.54 19.36 -11.19
N GLU A 424 23.26 19.05 -11.03
CA GLU A 424 22.71 17.71 -11.20
C GLU A 424 21.65 17.64 -12.30
N GLY A 425 21.40 16.44 -12.81
CA GLY A 425 20.43 16.21 -13.89
C GLY A 425 18.99 16.61 -13.57
N TYR A 426 18.63 16.82 -12.30
CA TYR A 426 17.30 17.24 -11.83
C TYR A 426 17.15 18.75 -11.61
N ASP A 427 18.21 19.54 -11.81
CA ASP A 427 18.24 20.98 -11.53
C ASP A 427 17.61 21.85 -12.62
N PHE A 428 17.08 21.24 -13.69
CA PHE A 428 16.61 21.92 -14.90
C PHE A 428 15.10 22.18 -14.90
N GLY A 429 14.43 22.07 -13.73
CA GLY A 429 12.97 22.17 -13.63
C GLY A 429 12.23 20.91 -14.11
N ASN A 430 12.95 19.79 -14.10
CA ASN A 430 12.52 18.45 -14.50
C ASN A 430 12.41 17.51 -13.28
N SER A 431 12.09 18.06 -12.11
CA SER A 431 11.98 17.28 -10.88
C SER A 431 10.91 17.83 -9.94
N PHE A 432 10.53 17.05 -8.94
CA PHE A 432 9.47 17.40 -8.00
C PHE A 432 9.98 17.43 -6.57
N ALA A 433 9.29 18.20 -5.74
CA ALA A 433 9.48 18.25 -4.30
C ALA A 433 8.14 18.09 -3.55
N TYR A 434 8.26 17.94 -2.24
CA TYR A 434 7.15 17.99 -1.31
C TYR A 434 6.92 19.43 -0.85
N ARG A 435 5.65 19.82 -0.84
CA ARG A 435 5.14 20.86 0.04
C ARG A 435 4.13 20.26 1.00
N TYR A 436 4.01 20.90 2.15
CA TYR A 436 3.15 20.48 3.23
C TYR A 436 2.11 21.56 3.45
N ASP A 437 0.86 21.14 3.63
CA ASP A 437 -0.25 22.05 3.91
C ASP A 437 -1.32 21.34 4.75
N ASP A 438 -2.10 22.12 5.48
CA ASP A 438 -3.25 21.65 6.22
C ASP A 438 -4.48 21.64 5.30
N VAL A 439 -4.99 20.45 5.00
CA VAL A 439 -6.01 20.25 3.96
C VAL A 439 -7.27 19.63 4.53
N LEU A 440 -8.39 20.33 4.34
CA LEU A 440 -9.73 19.81 4.57
C LEU A 440 -10.29 19.25 3.26
N THR A 441 -10.65 17.98 3.25
CA THR A 441 -11.15 17.27 2.06
C THR A 441 -12.57 16.77 2.26
N LEU A 442 -13.52 17.29 1.48
CA LEU A 442 -14.82 16.66 1.30
C LEU A 442 -14.71 15.62 0.17
N ASN A 443 -15.19 14.40 0.40
CA ASN A 443 -15.14 13.35 -0.62
C ASN A 443 -16.46 12.59 -0.78
N GLY A 444 -16.72 12.15 -2.00
CA GLY A 444 -17.84 11.30 -2.36
C GLY A 444 -17.38 10.14 -3.21
N TYR A 445 -17.68 8.92 -2.79
CA TYR A 445 -17.28 7.69 -3.45
C TYR A 445 -18.49 6.83 -3.80
N GLY A 446 -18.49 6.28 -5.01
CA GLY A 446 -19.48 5.32 -5.47
C GLY A 446 -18.84 4.17 -6.23
N GLU A 447 -19.32 2.96 -5.98
CA GLU A 447 -18.88 1.75 -6.66
C GLU A 447 -20.05 0.81 -6.92
N LEU A 448 -20.07 0.24 -8.12
CA LEU A 448 -20.97 -0.83 -8.55
C LEU A 448 -20.16 -1.99 -9.09
N ASN A 449 -20.46 -3.18 -8.62
CA ASN A 449 -19.80 -4.42 -9.01
C ASN A 449 -20.84 -5.41 -9.51
N PHE A 450 -20.71 -5.82 -10.77
CA PHE A 450 -21.57 -6.76 -11.46
C PHE A 450 -20.83 -8.08 -11.67
N ASN A 451 -21.19 -9.10 -10.89
CA ASN A 451 -20.74 -10.49 -11.02
C ASN A 451 -21.82 -11.33 -11.70
N ILE A 452 -22.14 -11.01 -12.95
CA ILE A 452 -23.26 -11.64 -13.71
C ILE A 452 -23.14 -13.18 -13.70
N ASN A 453 -21.91 -13.69 -13.82
CA ASN A 453 -21.60 -15.11 -13.65
C ASN A 453 -20.11 -15.29 -13.29
N LYS A 454 -19.66 -16.54 -13.10
CA LYS A 454 -18.24 -16.85 -12.82
C LYS A 454 -17.27 -16.41 -13.93
N LYS A 455 -17.77 -16.07 -15.11
CA LYS A 455 -16.99 -15.72 -16.30
C LYS A 455 -16.94 -14.22 -16.57
N PHE A 456 -17.91 -13.43 -16.13
CA PHE A 456 -18.01 -12.00 -16.44
C PHE A 456 -18.10 -11.19 -15.15
N LYS A 457 -17.14 -10.28 -14.97
CA LYS A 457 -17.09 -9.32 -13.87
C LYS A 457 -16.90 -7.92 -14.43
N LEU A 458 -17.72 -7.00 -13.97
CA LEU A 458 -17.63 -5.58 -14.31
C LEU A 458 -17.67 -4.77 -13.01
N GLY A 459 -16.65 -3.96 -12.76
CA GLY A 459 -16.61 -2.96 -11.70
C GLY A 459 -16.66 -1.56 -12.29
N VAL A 460 -17.41 -0.67 -11.68
CA VAL A 460 -17.47 0.76 -12.03
C VAL A 460 -17.32 1.53 -10.74
N SER A 461 -16.43 2.51 -10.69
CA SER A 461 -16.30 3.40 -9.55
C SER A 461 -16.03 4.83 -9.94
N ALA A 462 -16.48 5.76 -9.11
CA ALA A 462 -16.18 7.17 -9.22
C ALA A 462 -15.89 7.73 -7.82
N GLU A 463 -15.00 8.71 -7.76
CA GLU A 463 -14.59 9.39 -6.54
C GLU A 463 -14.44 10.88 -6.85
N TYR A 464 -15.16 11.70 -6.10
CA TYR A 464 -15.12 13.15 -6.18
C TYR A 464 -14.48 13.70 -4.91
N PHE A 465 -13.69 14.77 -5.06
CA PHE A 465 -12.99 15.46 -4.00
C PHE A 465 -13.16 16.97 -4.16
N ASP A 466 -13.31 17.64 -3.04
CA ASP A 466 -13.26 19.09 -2.91
C ASP A 466 -12.26 19.41 -1.78
N TYR A 467 -11.22 20.16 -2.12
CA TYR A 467 -10.07 20.42 -1.25
C TYR A 467 -10.07 21.88 -0.83
N ASN A 468 -9.86 22.12 0.45
CA ASN A 468 -9.61 23.44 1.00
C ASN A 468 -8.25 23.43 1.70
N THR A 469 -7.32 24.21 1.16
CA THR A 469 -5.94 24.41 1.62
C THR A 469 -5.87 25.56 2.62
N GLU A 470 -4.91 25.52 3.57
CA GLU A 470 -4.72 26.58 4.56
C GLU A 470 -3.67 27.60 4.10
N ASP A 471 -2.48 27.11 3.73
CA ASP A 471 -1.32 27.93 3.35
C ASP A 471 -1.06 27.92 1.83
N GLU A 472 -1.22 26.77 1.16
CA GLU A 472 -0.98 26.67 -0.28
C GLU A 472 -2.16 27.23 -1.08
N GLN A 473 -1.87 27.79 -2.25
CA GLN A 473 -2.89 28.40 -3.12
C GLN A 473 -3.86 27.37 -3.70
N GLU A 474 -3.39 26.14 -3.90
CA GLU A 474 -4.10 25.05 -4.55
C GLU A 474 -3.66 23.72 -3.96
N ALA A 475 -4.53 22.72 -4.01
CA ALA A 475 -4.20 21.35 -3.64
C ALA A 475 -3.38 20.68 -4.75
N TRP A 476 -2.10 21.04 -4.85
CA TRP A 476 -1.23 20.71 -5.99
C TRP A 476 -1.25 19.22 -6.37
N ASN A 477 -1.37 18.97 -7.67
CA ASN A 477 -1.41 17.65 -8.30
C ASN A 477 -2.53 16.70 -7.81
N LEU A 478 -3.49 17.18 -7.01
CA LEU A 478 -4.66 16.41 -6.60
C LEU A 478 -5.84 16.68 -7.55
N PRO A 479 -6.44 15.63 -8.16
CA PRO A 479 -7.62 15.81 -9.01
C PRO A 479 -8.90 15.83 -8.18
N GLU A 480 -9.90 16.56 -8.67
CA GLU A 480 -11.24 16.62 -8.09
C GLU A 480 -12.12 15.42 -8.48
N LEU A 481 -11.85 14.75 -9.60
CA LEU A 481 -12.64 13.60 -10.06
C LEU A 481 -11.75 12.46 -10.53
N LYS A 482 -12.03 11.26 -10.06
CA LYS A 482 -11.48 10.00 -10.58
C LYS A 482 -12.61 9.06 -10.94
N ALA A 483 -12.54 8.41 -12.09
CA ALA A 483 -13.47 7.35 -12.45
C ALA A 483 -12.73 6.17 -13.04
N SER A 484 -13.23 4.95 -12.83
CA SER A 484 -12.65 3.74 -13.40
C SER A 484 -13.69 2.68 -13.71
N ILE A 485 -13.44 1.94 -14.79
CA ILE A 485 -14.20 0.76 -15.20
C ILE A 485 -13.23 -0.41 -15.31
N LEU A 486 -13.55 -1.52 -14.64
CA LEU A 486 -12.77 -2.75 -14.67
C LEU A 486 -13.62 -3.88 -15.23
N LEU A 487 -13.19 -4.48 -16.32
CA LEU A 487 -13.84 -5.60 -16.98
C LEU A 487 -12.93 -6.83 -16.96
N ASP A 488 -13.47 -7.97 -16.57
CA ASP A 488 -12.82 -9.29 -16.67
C ASP A 488 -13.82 -10.28 -17.27
N TYR A 489 -13.48 -10.84 -18.43
CA TYR A 489 -14.38 -11.72 -19.18
C TYR A 489 -13.70 -12.98 -19.71
N GLN A 490 -14.13 -14.12 -19.18
CA GLN A 490 -13.80 -15.46 -19.65
C GLN A 490 -14.78 -15.90 -20.75
N ILE A 491 -14.50 -15.50 -22.00
CA ILE A 491 -15.36 -15.74 -23.18
C ILE A 491 -15.61 -17.25 -23.39
N THR A 492 -14.53 -18.04 -23.49
CA THR A 492 -14.58 -19.51 -23.55
C THR A 492 -13.60 -20.09 -22.53
N ASN A 493 -13.36 -21.42 -22.50
CA ASN A 493 -12.27 -21.94 -21.65
C ASN A 493 -10.88 -21.50 -22.17
N GLN A 494 -10.79 -21.20 -23.46
CA GLN A 494 -9.56 -20.79 -24.15
C GLN A 494 -9.42 -19.27 -24.18
N TRP A 495 -10.45 -18.54 -24.56
CA TRP A 495 -10.41 -17.08 -24.71
C TRP A 495 -10.75 -16.36 -23.42
N PHE A 496 -9.89 -15.42 -23.02
CA PHE A 496 -10.13 -14.49 -21.93
C PHE A 496 -9.77 -13.06 -22.36
N ALA A 497 -10.52 -12.09 -21.87
CA ALA A 497 -10.29 -10.68 -22.11
C ALA A 497 -10.42 -9.91 -20.79
N GLY A 498 -9.73 -8.78 -20.70
CA GLY A 498 -9.92 -7.80 -19.64
C GLY A 498 -9.76 -6.40 -20.18
N ALA A 499 -10.42 -5.45 -19.56
CA ALA A 499 -10.26 -4.03 -19.87
C ALA A 499 -10.23 -3.21 -18.58
N GLN A 500 -9.45 -2.15 -18.58
CA GLN A 500 -9.35 -1.16 -17.52
C GLN A 500 -9.41 0.20 -18.18
N LEU A 501 -10.48 0.93 -17.93
CA LEU A 501 -10.65 2.30 -18.37
C LEU A 501 -10.58 3.19 -17.15
N PHE A 502 -9.89 4.32 -17.23
CA PHE A 502 -9.88 5.28 -16.14
C PHE A 502 -9.82 6.71 -16.63
N TYR A 503 -10.37 7.59 -15.83
CA TYR A 503 -10.39 9.03 -16.04
C TYR A 503 -9.85 9.71 -14.80
N VAL A 504 -9.03 10.73 -15.01
CA VAL A 504 -8.52 11.61 -13.97
C VAL A 504 -8.80 13.04 -14.40
N GLY A 505 -9.47 13.79 -13.53
CA GLY A 505 -9.79 15.20 -13.76
C GLY A 505 -8.56 16.09 -13.86
N GLU A 506 -8.82 17.35 -14.18
CA GLU A 506 -7.78 18.40 -14.21
C GLU A 506 -7.06 18.47 -12.87
N ARG A 507 -5.79 18.86 -12.94
CA ARG A 507 -4.92 19.06 -11.79
C ARG A 507 -4.16 20.36 -11.97
N LYS A 508 -3.73 20.97 -10.89
CA LYS A 508 -2.94 22.19 -10.92
C LYS A 508 -1.54 21.93 -10.41
N ASP A 509 -0.58 22.65 -10.94
CA ASP A 509 0.79 22.70 -10.46
C ASP A 509 1.31 24.14 -10.54
N ILE A 510 2.49 24.37 -9.99
CA ILE A 510 3.20 25.63 -10.07
C ILE A 510 3.80 25.76 -11.47
N ASN A 511 3.53 26.88 -12.11
CA ASN A 511 4.19 27.26 -13.35
C ASN A 511 5.59 27.80 -13.05
N THR A 512 6.59 26.96 -13.25
CA THR A 512 8.00 27.25 -12.97
C THR A 512 8.65 28.15 -14.03
N ALA A 513 8.00 28.35 -15.19
CA ALA A 513 8.46 29.27 -16.24
C ALA A 513 8.32 30.75 -15.86
N VAL A 514 7.45 31.07 -14.90
CA VAL A 514 7.23 32.44 -14.43
C VAL A 514 8.02 32.67 -13.15
N ALA A 515 8.91 33.67 -13.17
CA ALA A 515 9.67 34.05 -11.99
C ALA A 515 8.73 34.45 -10.85
N PHE A 516 8.90 33.81 -9.69
CA PHE A 516 8.19 34.20 -8.48
C PHE A 516 8.78 35.48 -7.90
N THR A 517 7.96 36.53 -7.80
CA THR A 517 8.35 37.83 -7.27
C THR A 517 7.43 38.25 -6.13
N PRO A 518 7.78 37.99 -4.85
CA PRO A 518 6.96 38.44 -3.73
C PRO A 518 6.61 39.95 -3.86
N PRO A 519 5.33 40.35 -3.68
CA PRO A 519 4.23 39.58 -3.10
C PRO A 519 3.30 38.90 -4.14
N THR A 520 3.67 38.81 -5.43
CA THR A 520 2.80 38.19 -6.42
C THR A 520 2.66 36.70 -6.13
N PRO A 521 1.45 36.13 -6.10
CA PRO A 521 1.26 34.70 -5.97
C PRO A 521 2.01 33.92 -7.06
N GLU A 522 2.42 32.70 -6.75
CA GLU A 522 3.01 31.81 -7.74
C GLU A 522 2.06 31.58 -8.91
N ALA A 523 2.59 31.64 -10.14
CA ALA A 523 1.79 31.35 -11.32
C ALA A 523 1.37 29.87 -11.32
N ILE A 524 0.15 29.61 -11.77
CA ILE A 524 -0.46 28.27 -11.82
C ILE A 524 -0.44 27.76 -13.26
N VAL A 525 -0.15 26.46 -13.44
CA VAL A 525 -0.42 25.72 -14.68
C VAL A 525 -1.48 24.66 -14.40
N THR A 526 -2.42 24.49 -15.32
CA THR A 526 -3.44 23.43 -15.27
C THR A 526 -3.02 22.30 -16.18
N LEU A 527 -2.88 21.10 -15.63
CA LEU A 527 -2.76 19.88 -16.41
C LEU A 527 -4.17 19.41 -16.80
N ASP A 528 -4.36 19.21 -18.09
CA ASP A 528 -5.62 18.71 -18.63
C ASP A 528 -6.01 17.36 -18.02
N SER A 529 -7.33 17.16 -17.90
CA SER A 529 -7.87 15.84 -17.57
C SER A 529 -7.53 14.82 -18.65
N TYR A 530 -7.42 13.55 -18.28
CA TYR A 530 -7.08 12.50 -19.24
C TYR A 530 -7.90 11.24 -19.05
N PHE A 531 -8.10 10.52 -20.16
CA PHE A 531 -8.75 9.23 -20.20
C PHE A 531 -7.81 8.18 -20.79
N ASP A 532 -7.65 7.06 -20.09
CA ASP A 532 -6.76 5.98 -20.51
C ASP A 532 -7.53 4.65 -20.55
N ALA A 533 -7.27 3.89 -21.61
CA ALA A 533 -7.91 2.62 -21.91
C ALA A 533 -6.86 1.53 -22.10
N ASN A 534 -6.83 0.59 -21.16
CA ASN A 534 -5.95 -0.57 -21.17
C ASN A 534 -6.77 -1.85 -21.43
N VAL A 535 -6.36 -2.67 -22.40
CA VAL A 535 -7.05 -3.91 -22.78
C VAL A 535 -6.06 -5.06 -22.83
N ASN A 536 -6.50 -6.23 -22.38
CA ASN A 536 -5.77 -7.49 -22.46
C ASN A 536 -6.66 -8.54 -23.13
N LEU A 537 -6.14 -9.22 -24.15
CA LEU A 537 -6.78 -10.36 -24.78
C LEU A 537 -5.81 -11.54 -24.76
N GLY A 538 -6.28 -12.72 -24.35
CA GLY A 538 -5.45 -13.91 -24.35
C GLY A 538 -6.18 -15.18 -24.75
N TYR A 539 -5.38 -16.15 -25.17
CA TYR A 539 -5.81 -17.45 -25.63
C TYR A 539 -5.01 -18.56 -24.94
N ARG A 540 -5.71 -19.53 -24.34
CA ARG A 540 -5.12 -20.71 -23.72
C ARG A 540 -5.15 -21.86 -24.71
N PHE A 541 -3.97 -22.32 -25.14
CA PHE A 541 -3.83 -23.52 -25.96
C PHE A 541 -4.17 -24.78 -25.14
N ASN A 542 -3.79 -24.77 -23.86
CA ASN A 542 -4.10 -25.82 -22.89
C ASN A 542 -3.99 -25.22 -21.47
N ASP A 543 -4.11 -26.07 -20.45
CA ASP A 543 -4.07 -25.65 -19.05
C ASP A 543 -2.72 -25.02 -18.64
N LYS A 544 -1.64 -25.31 -19.38
CA LYS A 544 -0.27 -24.82 -19.12
C LYS A 544 0.11 -23.60 -19.96
N LEU A 545 -0.16 -23.64 -21.26
CA LEU A 545 0.35 -22.66 -22.23
C LEU A 545 -0.75 -21.69 -22.67
N SER A 546 -0.49 -20.40 -22.51
CA SER A 546 -1.32 -19.32 -23.03
C SER A 546 -0.51 -18.21 -23.67
N VAL A 547 -1.09 -17.56 -24.66
CA VAL A 547 -0.58 -16.31 -25.25
C VAL A 547 -1.50 -15.18 -24.88
N PHE A 548 -0.96 -13.96 -24.87
CA PHE A 548 -1.73 -12.75 -24.63
C PHE A 548 -1.18 -11.59 -25.45
N ILE A 549 -2.04 -10.61 -25.67
CA ILE A 549 -1.72 -9.28 -26.18
C ILE A 549 -2.33 -8.26 -25.24
N LYS A 550 -1.53 -7.29 -24.84
CA LYS A 550 -1.93 -6.12 -24.04
C LYS A 550 -1.81 -4.89 -24.92
N GLY A 551 -2.82 -4.03 -24.86
CA GLY A 551 -2.77 -2.68 -25.39
C GLY A 551 -2.96 -1.71 -24.22
N ASN A 552 -2.01 -0.80 -24.01
CA ASN A 552 -2.14 0.25 -23.00
C ASN A 552 -2.25 1.62 -23.66
N ASN A 553 -2.89 2.58 -22.98
CA ASN A 553 -3.17 3.91 -23.51
C ASN A 553 -3.78 3.88 -24.93
N LEU A 554 -4.81 3.06 -25.11
CA LEU A 554 -5.45 2.86 -26.41
C LEU A 554 -6.29 4.06 -26.89
N ALA A 555 -6.54 5.04 -26.02
CA ALA A 555 -7.08 6.35 -26.43
C ALA A 555 -6.06 7.12 -27.31
N GLY A 556 -4.77 6.82 -27.16
CA GLY A 556 -3.70 7.39 -27.96
C GLY A 556 -3.30 8.82 -27.57
N GLU A 557 -3.70 9.26 -26.39
CA GLU A 557 -3.38 10.60 -25.87
C GLU A 557 -2.00 10.59 -25.19
N ASN A 558 -1.12 11.52 -25.57
CA ASN A 558 0.16 11.76 -24.87
C ASN A 558 -0.07 12.72 -23.69
N TYR A 559 -1.02 12.40 -22.81
CA TYR A 559 -1.39 13.26 -21.69
C TYR A 559 -0.24 13.43 -20.70
N GLU A 560 -0.24 14.55 -19.97
CA GLU A 560 0.74 14.82 -18.93
C GLU A 560 0.29 14.25 -17.59
N ARG A 561 0.99 13.22 -17.11
CA ARG A 561 0.75 12.74 -15.74
C ARG A 561 1.37 13.69 -14.71
N TRP A 562 2.44 14.38 -15.05
CA TRP A 562 3.01 15.46 -14.25
C TRP A 562 3.42 16.56 -15.23
N THR A 563 3.50 17.81 -14.79
CA THR A 563 3.84 18.93 -15.68
C THR A 563 5.15 18.67 -16.39
N ASN A 564 5.17 18.78 -17.73
CA ASN A 564 6.30 18.47 -18.61
C ASN A 564 6.64 16.97 -18.74
N PHE A 565 5.85 16.06 -18.17
CA PHE A 565 6.05 14.61 -18.26
C PHE A 565 4.88 13.95 -19.02
N PRO A 566 4.84 14.08 -20.36
CA PRO A 566 3.89 13.36 -21.19
C PRO A 566 4.13 11.85 -21.10
N VAL A 567 3.07 11.06 -21.21
CA VAL A 567 3.17 9.59 -21.25
C VAL A 567 3.41 9.09 -22.67
N GLN A 568 3.87 7.84 -22.79
CA GLN A 568 3.89 7.13 -24.08
C GLN A 568 2.46 7.00 -24.63
N GLY A 569 2.31 7.13 -25.95
CA GLY A 569 1.04 6.92 -26.64
C GLY A 569 0.61 5.45 -26.64
N ILE A 570 0.00 4.98 -27.73
CA ILE A 570 -0.47 3.57 -27.82
C ILE A 570 0.70 2.59 -27.61
N GLN A 571 0.61 1.79 -26.56
CA GLN A 571 1.57 0.72 -26.25
C GLN A 571 0.93 -0.63 -26.56
N VAL A 572 1.67 -1.52 -27.22
CA VAL A 572 1.21 -2.87 -27.56
C VAL A 572 2.30 -3.87 -27.16
N LEU A 573 1.93 -4.86 -26.34
CA LEU A 573 2.82 -5.90 -25.84
C LEU A 573 2.20 -7.28 -26.04
N GLY A 574 2.89 -8.16 -26.76
CA GLY A 574 2.50 -9.55 -26.95
C GLY A 574 3.39 -10.47 -26.12
N GLY A 575 2.83 -11.54 -25.55
CA GLY A 575 3.62 -12.45 -24.73
C GLY A 575 3.04 -13.86 -24.59
N VAL A 576 3.85 -14.70 -23.96
CA VAL A 576 3.54 -16.10 -23.66
C VAL A 576 3.59 -16.28 -22.15
N THR A 577 2.69 -17.10 -21.61
CA THR A 577 2.71 -17.56 -20.23
C THR A 577 2.69 -19.09 -20.22
N TYR A 578 3.61 -19.69 -19.48
CA TYR A 578 3.70 -21.12 -19.28
C TYR A 578 3.58 -21.45 -17.80
N LYS A 579 2.59 -22.28 -17.45
CA LYS A 579 2.33 -22.77 -16.10
C LYS A 579 2.81 -24.20 -15.96
N PHE A 580 3.44 -24.52 -14.84
CA PHE A 580 4.02 -25.84 -14.60
C PHE A 580 4.02 -26.21 -13.12
N ASN A 581 4.10 -27.52 -12.88
CA ASN A 581 4.33 -28.14 -11.58
C ASN A 581 5.59 -29.00 -11.69
N TYR A 582 6.24 -29.23 -10.55
CA TYR A 582 7.39 -30.13 -10.44
C TYR A 582 6.99 -31.60 -10.49
#